data_AF-A0A7C1A6T8-F1
#
_entry.id   AF-A0A7C1A6T8-F1
#
_cell.length_a   1.000
_cell.length_b   1.000
_cell.length_c   1.000
_cell.angle_alpha   90.00
_cell.angle_beta   90.00
_cell.angle_gamma   90.00
#
_symmetry.space_group_name_H-M   'P 1'
#
loop_
_entity.id
_entity.type
_entity.pdbx_description
1 polymer ?
#
loop_
_entity_poly.entity_id
_entity_poly.type
_entity_poly.pdbx_seq_one_letter_code
_entity_poly.pdbx_strand_id
1 'polypeptide(L)'
;MRTSEFDYALPRGSIAQRPVAPRDAARLLDVRDLTDRSFRDLPALLMSGDLVVVNNTRVRAARLHGRKEETGGAVEALILTRLDDGRWEALVRPARRLHAGTRLRFGELRGRILEDPVRGKALLELEGDDVEALIAAHGEVPFPPYITAGPSDPEDYQTVFADKVGSAAAPTAGLHFSAPVLAELADRGVDVATVDLQVGLDTFRPIDAEYVEHHEMHTERFSIPVETAAAVSEARSRGGRVVAIGTTVVRALEAASVGNGVRSGEDSTDLFIRPGYDFTVVDALVTNFHIPRSSLIVL
;
A
#
# COMPACT_ATOMS: atom_id res chain seq x y z
N MET A 1 -3.17 9.01 -23.59
CA MET A 1 -2.25 7.88 -23.84
C MET A 1 -3.06 6.62 -23.82
N ARG A 2 -2.84 5.71 -24.77
CA ARG A 2 -3.55 4.43 -24.77
C ARG A 2 -3.02 3.55 -23.65
N THR A 3 -3.89 2.88 -22.91
CA THR A 3 -3.48 1.94 -21.86
C THR A 3 -2.58 0.82 -22.41
N SER A 4 -2.73 0.47 -23.69
CA SER A 4 -1.87 -0.51 -24.37
C SER A 4 -0.40 -0.09 -24.53
N GLU A 5 -0.08 1.20 -24.39
CA GLU A 5 1.32 1.68 -24.42
C GLU A 5 2.10 1.23 -23.18
N PHE A 6 1.40 0.88 -22.10
CA PHE A 6 1.96 0.36 -20.84
C PHE A 6 1.82 -1.16 -20.71
N ASP A 7 1.59 -1.84 -21.83
CA ASP A 7 1.48 -3.28 -21.91
C ASP A 7 2.83 -3.91 -22.28
N TYR A 8 3.17 -5.03 -21.64
CA TYR A 8 4.37 -5.78 -21.96
C TYR A 8 4.20 -7.26 -21.59
N ALA A 9 5.01 -8.12 -22.21
CA ALA A 9 4.98 -9.55 -21.93
C ALA A 9 5.59 -9.83 -20.54
N LEU A 10 4.75 -10.18 -19.57
CA LEU A 10 5.16 -10.63 -18.24
C LEU A 10 4.94 -12.14 -18.10
N PRO A 11 6.01 -12.97 -18.18
CA PRO A 11 5.91 -14.40 -17.96
C PRO A 11 5.39 -14.69 -16.55
N ARG A 12 4.41 -15.60 -16.42
CA ARG A 12 3.84 -15.95 -15.10
C ARG A 12 4.89 -16.44 -14.10
N GLY A 13 5.91 -17.14 -14.58
CA GLY A 13 7.02 -17.62 -13.76
C GLY A 13 7.92 -16.51 -13.18
N SER A 14 7.82 -15.28 -13.71
CA SER A 14 8.56 -14.11 -13.21
C SER A 14 7.83 -13.38 -12.08
N ILE A 15 6.58 -13.73 -11.77
CA ILE A 15 5.81 -13.14 -10.67
C ILE A 15 6.12 -13.93 -9.39
N ALA A 16 6.94 -13.35 -8.52
CA ALA A 16 7.32 -13.95 -7.25
C ALA A 16 6.08 -14.29 -6.40
N GLN A 17 5.96 -15.56 -6.02
CA GLN A 17 4.88 -16.03 -5.12
C GLN A 17 5.28 -15.94 -3.64
N ARG A 18 6.58 -15.82 -3.38
CA ARG A 18 7.17 -15.68 -2.04
C ARG A 18 8.34 -14.70 -2.09
N PRO A 19 8.56 -13.90 -1.03
CA PRO A 19 9.74 -13.06 -0.94
C PRO A 19 11.01 -13.92 -0.87
N VAL A 20 12.13 -13.35 -1.30
CA VAL A 20 13.46 -13.96 -1.10
C VAL A 20 13.86 -13.84 0.38
N ALA A 21 14.62 -14.80 0.87
CA ALA A 21 15.20 -14.79 2.21
C ALA A 21 16.73 -14.90 2.11
N PRO A 22 17.50 -13.98 2.73
CA PRO A 22 17.05 -12.77 3.42
C PRO A 22 16.44 -11.73 2.45
N ARG A 23 15.53 -10.89 2.95
CA ARG A 23 14.74 -9.92 2.17
C ARG A 23 15.58 -8.92 1.37
N ASP A 24 16.75 -8.53 1.89
CA ASP A 24 17.69 -7.64 1.22
C ASP A 24 18.51 -8.31 0.10
N ALA A 25 18.43 -9.63 -0.07
CA ALA A 25 19.02 -10.33 -1.20
C ALA A 25 18.22 -10.17 -2.50
N ALA A 26 17.10 -9.44 -2.47
CA ALA A 26 16.33 -9.11 -3.66
C ALA A 26 17.22 -8.38 -4.69
N ARG A 27 16.96 -8.63 -5.98
CA ARG A 27 17.61 -7.88 -7.07
C ARG A 27 17.06 -6.46 -7.10
N LEU A 28 17.94 -5.50 -7.36
CA LEU A 28 17.63 -4.09 -7.56
C LEU A 28 18.11 -3.71 -8.97
N LEU A 29 17.22 -3.22 -9.82
CA LEU A 29 17.61 -2.66 -11.12
C LEU A 29 17.85 -1.15 -10.96
N ASP A 30 19.08 -0.72 -11.17
CA ASP A 30 19.43 0.69 -11.21
C ASP A 30 19.14 1.26 -12.60
N VAL A 31 18.08 2.05 -12.72
CA VAL A 31 17.62 2.55 -14.02
C VAL A 31 18.49 3.65 -14.61
N ARG A 32 19.45 4.21 -13.84
CA ARG A 32 20.35 5.26 -14.32
C ARG A 32 21.32 4.72 -15.39
N ASP A 33 21.75 3.48 -15.21
CA ASP A 33 22.72 2.80 -16.07
C ASP A 33 22.28 1.38 -16.47
N LEU A 34 21.07 0.96 -16.07
CA LEU A 34 20.48 -0.36 -16.28
C LEU A 34 21.31 -1.51 -15.65
N THR A 35 21.98 -1.23 -14.53
CA THR A 35 22.79 -2.23 -13.81
C THR A 35 21.95 -3.05 -12.85
N ASP A 36 22.14 -4.38 -12.90
CA ASP A 36 21.65 -5.31 -11.89
C ASP A 36 22.50 -5.22 -10.61
N ARG A 37 21.84 -4.94 -9.50
CA ARG A 37 22.42 -4.84 -8.15
C ARG A 37 21.66 -5.73 -7.18
N SER A 38 22.12 -5.82 -5.94
CA SER A 38 21.35 -6.31 -4.81
C SER A 38 20.69 -5.14 -4.08
N PHE A 39 19.55 -5.38 -3.41
CA PHE A 39 18.94 -4.36 -2.55
C PHE A 39 19.89 -3.92 -1.41
N ARG A 40 20.80 -4.80 -0.98
CA ARG A 40 21.90 -4.45 -0.06
C ARG A 40 22.80 -3.33 -0.56
N ASP A 41 22.86 -3.10 -1.88
CA ASP A 41 23.68 -2.05 -2.48
C ASP A 41 22.97 -0.69 -2.43
N LEU A 42 21.69 -0.62 -2.06
CA LEU A 42 20.91 0.62 -2.02
C LEU A 42 21.61 1.74 -1.23
N PRO A 43 22.16 1.53 -0.02
CA PRO A 43 22.85 2.59 0.71
C PRO A 43 24.03 3.19 -0.06
N ALA A 44 24.70 2.41 -0.91
CA ALA A 44 25.81 2.90 -1.74
C ALA A 44 25.37 3.81 -2.90
N LEU A 45 24.07 3.83 -3.22
CA LEU A 45 23.49 4.68 -4.27
C LEU A 45 22.97 6.02 -3.72
N LEU A 46 22.94 6.17 -2.40
CA LEU A 46 22.48 7.36 -1.69
C LEU A 46 23.65 8.21 -1.21
N MET A 47 23.35 9.48 -0.95
CA MET A 47 24.33 10.50 -0.54
C MET A 47 24.03 10.94 0.89
N SER A 48 25.08 11.34 1.63
CA SER A 48 24.90 11.99 2.92
C SER A 48 23.96 13.18 2.79
N GLY A 49 23.01 13.30 3.71
CA GLY A 49 21.98 14.35 3.71
C GLY A 49 20.70 13.99 2.95
N ASP A 50 20.67 12.87 2.20
CA ASP A 50 19.41 12.35 1.64
C ASP A 50 18.44 11.95 2.76
N LEU A 51 17.15 12.00 2.45
CA LEU A 51 16.06 11.55 3.31
C LEU A 51 15.29 10.43 2.62
N VAL A 52 15.27 9.25 3.23
CA VAL A 52 14.44 8.13 2.81
C VAL A 52 13.08 8.24 3.48
N VAL A 53 12.01 8.32 2.70
CA VAL A 53 10.63 8.37 3.21
C VAL A 53 9.93 7.05 2.93
N VAL A 54 9.43 6.42 4.00
CA VAL A 54 8.78 5.10 3.97
C VAL A 54 7.36 5.17 4.50
N ASN A 55 6.51 4.24 4.06
CA ASN A 55 5.22 3.99 4.70
C ASN A 55 5.41 3.02 5.88
N ASN A 56 5.02 3.43 7.08
CA ASN A 56 5.13 2.65 8.33
C ASN A 56 3.87 1.83 8.65
N THR A 57 2.87 1.81 7.77
CA THR A 57 1.63 1.10 8.05
C THR A 57 1.82 -0.41 8.05
N ARG A 58 1.22 -1.03 9.06
CA ARG A 58 1.16 -2.46 9.26
C ARG A 58 -0.09 -3.04 8.60
N VAL A 59 0.07 -4.16 7.89
CA VAL A 59 -1.06 -4.84 7.25
C VAL A 59 -1.95 -5.45 8.31
N ARG A 60 -3.25 -5.17 8.23
CA ARG A 60 -4.25 -5.74 9.11
C ARG A 60 -4.65 -7.14 8.61
N ALA A 61 -4.76 -8.10 9.52
CA ALA A 61 -5.45 -9.37 9.25
C ALA A 61 -6.96 -9.08 9.18
N ALA A 62 -7.41 -8.62 8.02
CA ALA A 62 -8.73 -8.02 7.83
C ALA A 62 -9.63 -8.77 6.85
N ARG A 63 -9.12 -9.85 6.23
CA ARG A 63 -9.91 -10.70 5.34
C ARG A 63 -10.64 -11.73 6.19
N LEU A 64 -11.92 -11.47 6.43
CA LEU A 64 -12.83 -12.34 7.16
C LEU A 64 -13.53 -13.31 6.22
N HIS A 65 -13.54 -14.58 6.60
CA HIS A 65 -14.36 -15.61 5.96
C HIS A 65 -15.58 -15.92 6.82
N GLY A 66 -16.75 -15.87 6.22
CA GLY A 66 -18.00 -15.95 6.93
C GLY A 66 -19.13 -16.55 6.12
N ARG A 67 -20.32 -16.46 6.69
CA ARG A 67 -21.55 -17.02 6.12
C ARG A 67 -22.70 -16.07 6.36
N LYS A 68 -23.68 -16.09 5.46
CA LYS A 68 -24.98 -15.49 5.72
C LYS A 68 -25.70 -16.27 6.81
N GLU A 69 -26.23 -15.60 7.83
CA GLU A 69 -26.93 -16.28 8.92
C GLU A 69 -28.20 -17.00 8.43
N GLU A 70 -28.92 -16.41 7.47
CA GLU A 70 -30.22 -16.93 7.00
C GLU A 70 -30.10 -18.15 6.08
N THR A 71 -29.03 -18.20 5.27
CA THR A 71 -28.92 -19.17 4.16
C THR A 71 -27.68 -20.04 4.24
N GLY A 72 -26.73 -19.73 5.13
CA GLY A 72 -25.43 -20.41 5.23
C GLY A 72 -24.48 -20.17 4.05
N GLY A 73 -24.88 -19.35 3.06
CA GLY A 73 -24.07 -19.04 1.89
C GLY A 73 -22.76 -18.34 2.27
N ALA A 74 -21.65 -18.80 1.69
CA ALA A 74 -20.32 -18.26 1.97
C ALA A 74 -20.18 -16.79 1.56
N VAL A 75 -19.50 -16.02 2.41
CA VAL A 75 -19.19 -14.60 2.21
C VAL A 75 -17.78 -14.34 2.68
N GLU A 76 -17.03 -13.58 1.89
CA GLU A 76 -15.76 -12.98 2.27
C GLU A 76 -15.97 -11.48 2.47
N ALA A 77 -15.37 -10.92 3.52
CA ALA A 77 -15.33 -9.48 3.75
C ALA A 77 -13.90 -9.06 4.08
N LEU A 78 -13.33 -8.17 3.25
CA LEU A 78 -12.09 -7.49 3.57
C LEU A 78 -12.42 -6.16 4.24
N ILE A 79 -12.18 -6.07 5.54
CA ILE A 79 -12.40 -4.85 6.32
C ILE A 79 -11.33 -3.81 5.97
N LEU A 80 -11.75 -2.58 5.68
CA LEU A 80 -10.87 -1.49 5.24
C LEU A 80 -10.74 -0.43 6.32
N THR A 81 -11.74 0.46 6.43
CA THR A 81 -11.69 1.64 7.29
C THR A 81 -12.73 1.50 8.39
N ARG A 82 -12.33 1.79 9.64
CA ARG A 82 -13.27 2.02 10.72
C ARG A 82 -13.89 3.40 10.56
N LEU A 83 -15.22 3.46 10.60
CA LEU A 83 -15.98 4.70 10.70
C LEU A 83 -16.45 4.89 12.16
N ASP A 84 -17.51 5.64 12.36
CA ASP A 84 -18.18 5.88 13.63
C ASP A 84 -19.17 4.75 14.00
N ASP A 85 -19.50 4.64 15.29
CA ASP A 85 -20.56 3.76 15.82
C ASP A 85 -20.48 2.27 15.44
N GLY A 86 -19.27 1.71 15.32
CA GLY A 86 -19.09 0.30 14.92
C GLY A 86 -19.37 0.04 13.44
N ARG A 87 -19.41 1.10 12.61
CA ARG A 87 -19.50 1.02 11.15
C ARG A 87 -18.12 0.88 10.51
N TRP A 88 -18.09 0.17 9.41
CA TRP A 88 -16.88 -0.23 8.71
C TRP A 88 -17.08 -0.22 7.21
N GLU A 89 -16.13 0.35 6.48
CA GLU A 89 -16.01 0.12 5.04
C GLU A 89 -15.38 -1.25 4.80
N ALA A 90 -15.90 -2.03 3.86
CA ALA A 90 -15.34 -3.31 3.47
C ALA A 90 -15.51 -3.61 1.98
N LEU A 91 -14.65 -4.49 1.44
CA LEU A 91 -14.89 -5.15 0.15
C LEU A 91 -15.49 -6.53 0.40
N VAL A 92 -16.65 -6.82 -0.19
CA VAL A 92 -17.38 -8.06 0.03
C VAL A 92 -17.48 -8.94 -1.21
N ARG A 93 -17.45 -10.26 -1.02
CA ARG A 93 -17.61 -11.25 -2.09
C ARG A 93 -18.50 -12.41 -1.62
N PRO A 94 -19.49 -12.87 -2.42
CA PRO A 94 -19.98 -12.30 -3.67
C PRO A 94 -20.94 -11.12 -3.43
N ALA A 95 -20.52 -9.89 -3.77
CA ALA A 95 -21.28 -8.66 -3.56
C ALA A 95 -22.71 -8.69 -4.14
N ARG A 96 -22.90 -9.27 -5.34
CA ARG A 96 -24.20 -9.37 -6.01
C ARG A 96 -25.26 -10.18 -5.26
N ARG A 97 -24.85 -10.95 -4.24
CA ARG A 97 -25.76 -11.74 -3.40
C ARG A 97 -26.01 -11.08 -2.06
N LEU A 98 -25.47 -9.89 -1.81
CA LEU A 98 -25.59 -9.18 -0.54
C LEU A 98 -26.46 -7.95 -0.76
N HIS A 99 -27.37 -7.72 0.18
CA HIS A 99 -28.30 -6.58 0.16
C HIS A 99 -28.35 -5.93 1.54
N ALA A 100 -28.84 -4.70 1.61
CA ALA A 100 -29.13 -4.01 2.86
C ALA A 100 -29.93 -4.93 3.81
N GLY A 101 -29.51 -4.98 5.08
CA GLY A 101 -30.06 -5.85 6.12
C GLY A 101 -29.49 -7.26 6.18
N THR A 102 -28.70 -7.72 5.18
CA THR A 102 -28.12 -9.07 5.20
C THR A 102 -27.26 -9.27 6.45
N ARG A 103 -27.55 -10.31 7.23
CA ARG A 103 -26.79 -10.68 8.43
C ARG A 103 -25.69 -11.68 8.11
N LEU A 104 -24.50 -11.39 8.61
CA LEU A 104 -23.26 -12.11 8.36
C LEU A 104 -22.65 -12.59 9.67
N ARG A 105 -22.02 -13.75 9.62
CA ARG A 105 -21.31 -14.35 10.74
C ARG A 105 -19.87 -14.68 10.34
N PHE A 106 -18.91 -14.16 11.08
CA PHE A 106 -17.47 -14.37 10.91
C PHE A 106 -16.89 -14.95 12.22
N GLY A 107 -17.17 -16.23 12.51
CA GLY A 107 -16.80 -16.82 13.80
C GLY A 107 -17.63 -16.25 14.95
N GLU A 108 -17.01 -15.55 15.88
CA GLU A 108 -17.70 -14.89 17.00
C GLU A 108 -18.22 -13.49 16.62
N LEU A 109 -17.64 -12.87 15.59
CA LEU A 109 -18.03 -11.56 15.09
C LEU A 109 -19.31 -11.63 14.26
N ARG A 110 -20.22 -10.69 14.52
CA ARG A 110 -21.46 -10.51 13.75
C ARG A 110 -21.34 -9.28 12.86
N GLY A 111 -21.93 -9.34 11.67
CA GLY A 111 -21.96 -8.23 10.74
C GLY A 111 -23.34 -8.03 10.13
N ARG A 112 -23.67 -6.78 9.79
CA ARG A 112 -24.86 -6.43 9.01
C ARG A 112 -24.49 -5.51 7.87
N ILE A 113 -24.94 -5.84 6.67
CA ILE A 113 -24.83 -4.95 5.51
C ILE A 113 -25.82 -3.80 5.71
N LEU A 114 -25.33 -2.56 5.75
CA LEU A 114 -26.17 -1.37 5.95
C LEU A 114 -26.79 -0.88 4.64
N GLU A 115 -26.08 -1.02 3.52
CA GLU A 115 -26.49 -0.56 2.19
C GLU A 115 -26.12 -1.59 1.10
N ASP A 116 -26.85 -1.58 -0.02
CA ASP A 116 -26.56 -2.46 -1.15
C ASP A 116 -25.14 -2.21 -1.69
N PRO A 117 -24.28 -3.26 -1.77
CA PRO A 117 -22.89 -3.06 -2.15
C PRO A 117 -22.73 -2.54 -3.58
N VAL A 118 -21.94 -1.48 -3.75
CA VAL A 118 -21.64 -0.87 -5.05
C VAL A 118 -20.22 -1.21 -5.46
N ARG A 119 -20.06 -1.85 -6.64
CA ARG A 119 -18.75 -2.33 -7.15
C ARG A 119 -17.98 -3.19 -6.13
N GLY A 120 -18.69 -3.88 -5.23
CA GLY A 120 -18.12 -4.71 -4.17
C GLY A 120 -17.78 -4.00 -2.88
N LYS A 121 -17.85 -2.67 -2.83
CA LYS A 121 -17.75 -1.89 -1.57
C LYS A 121 -19.06 -1.99 -0.81
N ALA A 122 -18.97 -2.26 0.49
CA ALA A 122 -20.11 -2.36 1.39
C ALA A 122 -19.83 -1.57 2.68
N LEU A 123 -20.89 -1.03 3.24
CA LEU A 123 -20.90 -0.50 4.60
C LEU A 123 -21.42 -1.60 5.54
N LEU A 124 -20.59 -1.98 6.51
CA LEU A 124 -20.89 -3.01 7.51
C LEU A 124 -21.05 -2.38 8.89
N GLU A 125 -22.07 -2.78 9.62
CA GLU A 125 -22.12 -2.65 11.07
C GLU A 125 -21.57 -3.94 11.67
N LEU A 126 -20.50 -3.86 12.47
CA LEU A 126 -19.87 -5.00 13.12
C LEU A 126 -20.14 -4.97 14.61
N GLU A 127 -20.58 -6.10 15.15
CA GLU A 127 -20.96 -6.27 16.55
C GLU A 127 -20.16 -7.40 17.21
N GLY A 128 -19.61 -7.13 18.39
CA GLY A 128 -18.87 -8.06 19.25
C GLY A 128 -18.28 -7.32 20.45
N ASP A 129 -17.83 -8.06 21.48
CA ASP A 129 -17.30 -7.47 22.71
C ASP A 129 -16.05 -6.60 22.46
N ASP A 130 -15.16 -7.06 21.57
CA ASP A 130 -14.05 -6.28 21.02
C ASP A 130 -13.94 -6.56 19.51
N VAL A 131 -14.55 -5.68 18.70
CA VAL A 131 -14.60 -5.84 17.24
C VAL A 131 -13.21 -5.87 16.61
N GLU A 132 -12.26 -5.05 17.09
CA GLU A 132 -10.90 -5.00 16.53
C GLU A 132 -10.14 -6.29 16.82
N ALA A 133 -10.19 -6.76 18.07
CA ALA A 133 -9.57 -8.03 18.46
C ALA A 133 -10.20 -9.21 17.71
N LEU A 134 -11.53 -9.20 17.52
CA LEU A 134 -12.24 -10.24 16.77
C LEU A 134 -11.90 -10.22 15.28
N ILE A 135 -11.73 -9.04 14.67
CA ILE A 135 -11.22 -8.95 13.29
C ILE A 135 -9.83 -9.56 13.21
N ALA A 136 -8.92 -9.21 14.12
CA ALA A 136 -7.57 -9.76 14.11
C ALA A 136 -7.52 -11.28 14.37
N ALA A 137 -8.41 -11.80 15.24
CA ALA A 137 -8.45 -13.21 15.60
C ALA A 137 -9.08 -14.10 14.51
N HIS A 138 -10.05 -13.56 13.76
CA HIS A 138 -10.74 -14.31 12.69
C HIS A 138 -10.30 -13.92 11.28
N GLY A 139 -9.47 -12.91 11.14
CA GLY A 139 -9.00 -12.39 9.87
C GLY A 139 -7.74 -13.07 9.37
N GLU A 140 -7.62 -13.10 8.06
CA GLU A 140 -6.40 -13.47 7.36
C GLU A 140 -5.75 -12.22 6.76
N VAL A 141 -4.42 -12.27 6.58
CA VAL A 141 -3.71 -11.21 5.86
C VAL A 141 -4.15 -11.23 4.39
N PRO A 142 -4.72 -10.14 3.88
CA PRO A 142 -5.04 -10.04 2.47
C PRO A 142 -3.77 -9.94 1.62
N PHE A 143 -3.66 -10.81 0.62
CA PHE A 143 -2.66 -10.68 -0.43
C PHE A 143 -3.27 -10.11 -1.72
N PRO A 144 -2.46 -9.39 -2.53
CA PRO A 144 -2.82 -9.03 -3.90
C PRO A 144 -3.26 -10.26 -4.71
N PRO A 145 -4.17 -10.10 -5.68
CA PRO A 145 -4.82 -11.22 -6.38
C PRO A 145 -3.86 -12.11 -7.18
N TYR A 146 -2.66 -11.61 -7.51
CA TYR A 146 -1.63 -12.35 -8.23
C TYR A 146 -0.74 -13.22 -7.31
N ILE A 147 -0.86 -13.09 -5.98
CA ILE A 147 -0.17 -13.92 -5.00
C ILE A 147 -1.14 -15.01 -4.53
N THR A 148 -0.83 -16.27 -4.85
CA THR A 148 -1.72 -17.41 -4.57
C THR A 148 -1.38 -18.16 -3.29
N ALA A 149 -0.09 -18.23 -2.94
CA ALA A 149 0.38 -19.01 -1.79
C ALA A 149 0.67 -18.13 -0.56
N GLY A 150 1.09 -16.87 -0.75
CA GLY A 150 1.57 -16.01 0.33
C GLY A 150 2.85 -16.54 1.01
N PRO A 151 3.44 -15.77 1.93
CA PRO A 151 4.44 -16.27 2.85
C PRO A 151 3.82 -17.23 3.88
N SER A 152 4.65 -18.13 4.43
CA SER A 152 4.23 -19.05 5.48
C SER A 152 4.05 -18.35 6.82
N ASP A 153 4.87 -17.33 7.09
CA ASP A 153 4.73 -16.45 8.24
C ASP A 153 4.09 -15.11 7.78
N PRO A 154 2.92 -14.71 8.31
CA PRO A 154 2.35 -13.40 8.04
C PRO A 154 3.28 -12.22 8.36
N GLU A 155 4.21 -12.37 9.31
CA GLU A 155 5.20 -11.34 9.63
C GLU A 155 6.18 -11.10 8.49
N ASP A 156 6.42 -12.09 7.61
CA ASP A 156 7.26 -11.89 6.44
C ASP A 156 6.66 -10.86 5.47
N TYR A 157 5.34 -10.64 5.54
CA TYR A 157 4.61 -9.63 4.78
C TYR A 157 4.51 -8.27 5.48
N GLN A 158 5.28 -8.05 6.54
CA GLN A 158 5.40 -6.75 7.20
C GLN A 158 6.76 -6.11 6.87
N THR A 159 6.79 -4.79 6.78
CA THR A 159 8.04 -4.04 6.65
C THR A 159 8.71 -3.94 8.01
N VAL A 160 10.03 -3.68 8.03
CA VAL A 160 10.76 -3.36 9.28
C VAL A 160 10.31 -2.05 9.92
N PHE A 161 9.48 -1.27 9.22
CA PHE A 161 8.90 0.00 9.67
C PHE A 161 7.46 -0.17 10.17
N ALA A 162 6.90 -1.38 10.12
CA ALA A 162 5.48 -1.62 10.39
C ALA A 162 5.13 -1.36 11.86
N ASP A 163 4.44 -0.25 12.10
CA ASP A 163 4.01 0.20 13.43
C ASP A 163 2.48 0.35 13.49
N LYS A 164 1.91 1.25 12.68
CA LYS A 164 0.48 1.58 12.76
C LYS A 164 -0.40 0.66 11.92
N VAL A 165 -1.33 -0.05 12.55
CA VAL A 165 -2.29 -0.93 11.85
C VAL A 165 -3.29 -0.10 11.04
N GLY A 166 -3.34 -0.31 9.72
CA GLY A 166 -4.30 0.43 8.89
C GLY A 166 -4.36 0.05 7.41
N SER A 167 -3.40 -0.72 6.90
CA SER A 167 -3.35 -1.05 5.48
C SER A 167 -3.95 -2.43 5.18
N ALA A 168 -4.64 -2.54 4.04
CA ALA A 168 -5.11 -3.80 3.48
C ALA A 168 -4.07 -4.46 2.56
N ALA A 169 -2.91 -3.84 2.37
CA ALA A 169 -1.78 -4.41 1.65
C ALA A 169 -0.47 -3.86 2.21
N ALA A 170 0.60 -4.65 2.12
CA ALA A 170 1.90 -4.19 2.59
C ALA A 170 2.44 -3.08 1.68
N PRO A 171 3.19 -2.12 2.24
CA PRO A 171 4.07 -1.25 1.46
C PRO A 171 5.21 -2.06 0.84
N THR A 172 4.91 -2.75 -0.26
CA THR A 172 5.74 -3.87 -0.74
C THR A 172 7.16 -3.48 -1.16
N ALA A 173 7.44 -2.22 -1.49
CA ALA A 173 8.81 -1.75 -1.74
C ALA A 173 9.64 -1.67 -0.45
N GLY A 174 8.99 -1.37 0.69
CA GLY A 174 9.62 -1.35 2.01
C GLY A 174 9.95 -2.73 2.56
N LEU A 175 9.42 -3.82 1.97
CA LEU A 175 9.68 -5.19 2.42
C LEU A 175 11.14 -5.61 2.21
N HIS A 176 11.89 -4.95 1.34
CA HIS A 176 13.28 -5.33 1.04
C HIS A 176 14.27 -4.80 2.08
N PHE A 177 13.87 -3.84 2.91
CA PHE A 177 14.72 -3.29 3.97
C PHE A 177 15.00 -4.33 5.05
N SER A 178 16.25 -4.32 5.53
CA SER A 178 16.73 -5.15 6.62
C SER A 178 17.46 -4.28 7.65
N ALA A 179 17.64 -4.78 8.86
CA ALA A 179 18.41 -4.07 9.88
C ALA A 179 19.84 -3.70 9.42
N PRO A 180 20.59 -4.57 8.72
CA PRO A 180 21.88 -4.19 8.12
C PRO A 180 21.78 -3.02 7.13
N VAL A 181 20.77 -3.00 6.26
CA VAL A 181 20.58 -1.89 5.30
C VAL A 181 20.29 -0.59 6.04
N LEU A 182 19.45 -0.61 7.08
CA LEU A 182 19.15 0.57 7.89
C LEU A 182 20.38 1.11 8.63
N ALA A 183 21.21 0.22 9.17
CA ALA A 183 22.45 0.62 9.83
C ALA A 183 23.42 1.31 8.85
N GLU A 184 23.61 0.73 7.66
CA GLU A 184 24.50 1.32 6.64
C GLU A 184 23.96 2.67 6.12
N LEU A 185 22.64 2.86 6.04
CA LEU A 185 22.05 4.18 5.71
C LEU A 185 22.41 5.22 6.78
N ALA A 186 22.25 4.88 8.06
CA ALA A 186 22.59 5.77 9.16
C ALA A 186 24.09 6.11 9.17
N ASP A 187 24.96 5.13 8.98
CA ASP A 187 26.43 5.32 8.92
C ASP A 187 26.85 6.23 7.77
N ARG A 188 26.05 6.31 6.69
CA ARG A 188 26.26 7.20 5.55
C ARG A 188 25.62 8.58 5.71
N GLY A 189 24.97 8.86 6.84
CA GLY A 189 24.26 10.11 7.08
C GLY A 189 23.01 10.27 6.22
N VAL A 190 22.32 9.16 5.92
CA VAL A 190 21.00 9.15 5.28
C VAL A 190 19.93 9.02 6.36
N ASP A 191 19.03 10.00 6.43
CA ASP A 191 17.94 10.00 7.40
C ASP A 191 16.76 9.14 6.91
N VAL A 192 15.95 8.64 7.83
CA VAL A 192 14.70 7.94 7.52
C VAL A 192 13.53 8.65 8.20
N ALA A 193 12.50 8.97 7.44
CA ALA A 193 11.23 9.48 7.95
C ALA A 193 10.05 8.60 7.50
N THR A 194 8.97 8.67 8.25
CA THR A 194 7.79 7.83 8.04
C THR A 194 6.57 8.65 7.67
N VAL A 195 5.74 8.12 6.79
CA VAL A 195 4.36 8.57 6.58
C VAL A 195 3.43 7.43 6.91
N ASP A 196 2.23 7.75 7.38
CA ASP A 196 1.17 6.77 7.53
C ASP A 196 0.34 6.80 6.25
N LEU A 197 0.19 5.68 5.55
CA LEU A 197 -0.66 5.62 4.37
C LEU A 197 -1.41 4.30 4.32
N GLN A 198 -2.74 4.39 4.31
CA GLN A 198 -3.65 3.26 4.19
C GLN A 198 -3.71 2.79 2.73
N VAL A 199 -3.02 1.69 2.43
CA VAL A 199 -3.01 1.09 1.10
C VAL A 199 -4.18 0.13 0.95
N GLY A 200 -5.03 0.38 -0.05
CA GLY A 200 -6.12 -0.52 -0.42
C GLY A 200 -5.66 -1.62 -1.39
N LEU A 201 -6.43 -2.72 -1.50
CA LEU A 201 -6.16 -3.73 -2.53
C LEU A 201 -6.38 -3.21 -3.96
N ASP A 202 -7.17 -2.16 -4.11
CA ASP A 202 -7.50 -1.63 -5.42
C ASP A 202 -6.29 -0.95 -6.10
N THR A 203 -5.26 -0.57 -5.33
CA THR A 203 -3.97 -0.06 -5.83
C THR A 203 -3.27 -1.05 -6.78
N PHE A 204 -3.62 -2.34 -6.73
CA PHE A 204 -3.03 -3.39 -7.59
C PHE A 204 -3.88 -3.76 -8.80
N ARG A 205 -5.03 -3.12 -9.01
CA ARG A 205 -5.90 -3.45 -10.15
C ARG A 205 -5.36 -2.85 -11.45
N PRO A 206 -5.42 -3.61 -12.57
CA PRO A 206 -5.18 -3.04 -13.88
C PRO A 206 -6.16 -1.92 -14.21
N ILE A 207 -5.74 -1.03 -15.11
CA ILE A 207 -6.58 -0.03 -15.74
C ILE A 207 -7.47 -0.74 -16.76
N ASP A 208 -8.78 -0.76 -16.51
CA ASP A 208 -9.76 -1.34 -17.43
C ASP A 208 -10.15 -0.37 -18.58
N ALA A 209 -9.82 0.92 -18.45
CA ALA A 209 -10.14 1.95 -19.44
C ALA A 209 -9.22 1.88 -20.68
N GLU A 210 -9.75 2.24 -21.86
CA GLU A 210 -8.96 2.30 -23.12
C GLU A 210 -7.86 3.36 -23.06
N TYR A 211 -8.18 4.50 -22.43
CA TYR A 211 -7.29 5.63 -22.25
C TYR A 211 -6.99 5.79 -20.76
N VAL A 212 -5.71 6.03 -20.47
CA VAL A 212 -5.21 6.25 -19.11
C VAL A 212 -5.97 7.40 -18.45
N GLU A 213 -6.26 8.47 -19.19
CA GLU A 213 -6.97 9.65 -18.71
C GLU A 213 -8.38 9.37 -18.20
N HIS A 214 -8.99 8.24 -18.58
CA HIS A 214 -10.32 7.86 -18.14
C HIS A 214 -10.31 6.91 -16.94
N HIS A 215 -9.13 6.57 -16.41
CA HIS A 215 -9.02 5.77 -15.20
C HIS A 215 -9.35 6.61 -13.97
N GLU A 216 -10.33 6.15 -13.20
CA GLU A 216 -10.68 6.72 -11.90
C GLU A 216 -9.76 6.12 -10.83
N MET A 217 -8.87 6.94 -10.28
CA MET A 217 -7.99 6.50 -9.20
C MET A 217 -8.76 6.30 -7.92
N HIS A 218 -8.38 5.28 -7.16
CA HIS A 218 -8.86 5.13 -5.80
C HIS A 218 -8.20 6.13 -4.87
N THR A 219 -9.03 6.73 -4.01
CA THR A 219 -8.58 7.61 -2.94
C THR A 219 -7.82 6.81 -1.88
N GLU A 220 -6.59 7.22 -1.60
CA GLU A 220 -5.78 6.71 -0.50
C GLU A 220 -5.74 7.75 0.61
N ARG A 221 -5.91 7.31 1.87
CA ARG A 221 -5.80 8.19 3.05
C ARG A 221 -4.38 8.14 3.57
N PHE A 222 -3.83 9.30 3.93
CA PHE A 222 -2.50 9.39 4.49
C PHE A 222 -2.42 10.42 5.60
N SER A 223 -1.37 10.31 6.42
CA SER A 223 -0.97 11.29 7.41
C SER A 223 0.52 11.53 7.30
N ILE A 224 0.92 12.80 7.21
CA ILE A 224 2.32 13.22 7.25
C ILE A 224 2.59 13.84 8.62
N PRO A 225 3.41 13.18 9.47
CA PRO A 225 3.80 13.75 10.75
C PRO A 225 4.54 15.09 10.61
N VAL A 226 4.48 15.93 11.65
CA VAL A 226 5.14 17.26 11.65
C VAL A 226 6.65 17.11 11.51
N GLU A 227 7.22 16.11 12.17
CA GLU A 227 8.62 15.72 12.09
C GLU A 227 9.03 15.29 10.67
N THR A 228 8.16 14.59 9.94
CA THR A 228 8.43 14.19 8.56
C THR A 228 8.41 15.39 7.63
N ALA A 229 7.45 16.31 7.79
CA ALA A 229 7.41 17.56 7.02
C ALA A 229 8.65 18.45 7.28
N ALA A 230 9.08 18.51 8.54
CA ALA A 230 10.31 19.21 8.92
C ALA A 230 11.55 18.54 8.31
N ALA A 231 11.67 17.21 8.39
CA ALA A 231 12.79 16.46 7.81
C ALA A 231 12.88 16.64 6.29
N VAL A 232 11.74 16.61 5.57
CA VAL A 232 11.68 16.91 4.13
C VAL A 232 12.22 18.30 3.83
N SER A 233 11.77 19.30 4.59
CA SER A 233 12.21 20.68 4.42
C SER A 233 13.70 20.86 4.72
N GLU A 234 14.19 20.20 5.77
CA GLU A 234 15.60 20.22 6.17
C GLU A 234 16.49 19.56 5.11
N ALA A 235 16.14 18.35 4.66
CA ALA A 235 16.86 17.61 3.64
C ALA A 235 17.05 18.44 2.37
N ARG A 236 16.00 19.14 1.94
CA ARG A 236 16.09 20.01 0.76
C ARG A 236 16.85 21.30 1.03
N SER A 237 16.75 21.88 2.23
CA SER A 237 17.50 23.10 2.60
C SER A 237 19.03 22.88 2.57
N ARG A 238 19.49 21.67 2.88
CA ARG A 238 20.89 21.24 2.81
C ARG A 238 21.31 20.66 1.45
N GLY A 239 20.43 20.69 0.44
CA GLY A 239 20.70 20.16 -0.90
C GLY A 239 20.66 18.63 -1.02
N GLY A 240 20.15 17.93 0.00
CA GLY A 240 19.88 16.50 -0.03
C GLY A 240 18.58 16.17 -0.79
N ARG A 241 18.43 14.90 -1.17
CA ARG A 241 17.29 14.41 -1.95
C ARG A 241 16.22 13.79 -1.06
N VAL A 242 14.97 13.86 -1.48
CA VAL A 242 13.86 13.08 -0.92
C VAL A 242 13.70 11.81 -1.74
N VAL A 243 13.99 10.66 -1.12
CA VAL A 243 13.94 9.33 -1.72
C VAL A 243 12.68 8.61 -1.22
N ALA A 244 11.66 8.50 -2.07
CA ALA A 244 10.42 7.83 -1.73
C ALA A 244 10.53 6.31 -1.92
N ILE A 245 10.09 5.54 -0.91
CA ILE A 245 10.03 4.08 -0.97
C ILE A 245 8.60 3.65 -1.27
N GLY A 246 8.34 3.39 -2.55
CA GLY A 246 7.06 2.96 -3.08
C GLY A 246 6.25 4.10 -3.69
N THR A 247 5.56 3.78 -4.78
CA THR A 247 4.70 4.70 -5.56
C THR A 247 3.62 5.39 -4.74
N THR A 248 3.11 4.73 -3.71
CA THR A 248 2.07 5.33 -2.87
C THR A 248 2.62 6.40 -1.92
N VAL A 249 3.88 6.28 -1.49
CA VAL A 249 4.58 7.35 -0.76
C VAL A 249 4.77 8.56 -1.68
N VAL A 250 5.12 8.34 -2.95
CA VAL A 250 5.23 9.41 -3.95
C VAL A 250 3.92 10.19 -4.05
N ARG A 251 2.79 9.50 -4.22
CA ARG A 251 1.47 10.14 -4.32
C ARG A 251 1.12 10.96 -3.08
N ALA A 252 1.42 10.44 -1.88
CA ALA A 252 1.17 11.17 -0.63
C ALA A 252 2.00 12.45 -0.53
N LEU A 253 3.31 12.37 -0.80
CA LEU A 253 4.22 13.51 -0.74
C LEU A 253 3.88 14.57 -1.80
N GLU A 254 3.62 14.15 -3.04
CA GLU A 254 3.29 15.07 -4.12
C GLU A 254 1.89 15.70 -3.95
N ALA A 255 0.92 14.97 -3.37
CA ALA A 255 -0.39 15.54 -3.05
C ALA A 255 -0.34 16.55 -1.89
N ALA A 256 0.60 16.36 -0.96
CA ALA A 256 0.84 17.27 0.16
C ALA A 256 1.81 18.41 -0.18
N SER A 257 2.31 18.48 -1.41
CA SER A 257 3.36 19.43 -1.78
C SER A 257 2.93 20.88 -1.61
N VAL A 258 3.79 21.68 -0.97
CA VAL A 258 3.64 23.13 -0.86
C VAL A 258 5.01 23.76 -1.07
N GLY A 259 5.14 24.46 -2.19
CA GLY A 259 6.40 25.03 -2.63
C GLY A 259 7.45 23.94 -2.80
N ASN A 260 8.44 23.94 -1.91
CA ASN A 260 9.57 23.02 -1.92
C ASN A 260 9.53 21.99 -0.77
N GLY A 261 8.41 21.86 -0.06
CA GLY A 261 8.23 20.89 1.03
C GLY A 261 6.85 20.26 1.02
N VAL A 262 6.41 19.72 2.15
CA VAL A 262 5.10 19.08 2.31
C VAL A 262 4.34 19.65 3.50
N ARG A 263 3.00 19.69 3.40
CA ARG A 263 2.13 19.96 4.55
C ARG A 263 2.08 18.73 5.45
N SER A 264 2.14 18.95 6.76
CA SER A 264 1.82 17.91 7.75
C SER A 264 0.30 17.82 7.98
N GLY A 265 -0.13 16.69 8.55
CA GLY A 265 -1.52 16.40 8.88
C GLY A 265 -2.10 15.24 8.07
N GLU A 266 -3.37 14.95 8.34
CA GLU A 266 -4.16 13.94 7.64
C GLU A 266 -4.79 14.54 6.38
N ASP A 267 -4.72 13.79 5.28
CA ASP A 267 -5.36 14.15 4.03
C ASP A 267 -5.68 12.88 3.23
N SER A 268 -6.27 13.04 2.05
CA SER A 268 -6.52 11.95 1.13
C SER A 268 -6.20 12.36 -0.30
N THR A 269 -5.80 11.40 -1.13
CA THR A 269 -5.41 11.69 -2.52
C THR A 269 -5.92 10.64 -3.49
N ASP A 270 -6.51 11.12 -4.57
CA ASP A 270 -6.78 10.38 -5.80
C ASP A 270 -5.81 10.81 -6.93
N LEU A 271 -4.72 11.50 -6.59
CA LEU A 271 -3.74 12.01 -7.55
C LEU A 271 -3.26 10.89 -8.48
N PHE A 272 -3.47 11.11 -9.79
CA PHE A 272 -2.97 10.23 -10.83
C PHE A 272 -1.73 10.81 -11.53
N ILE A 273 -0.56 10.38 -11.05
CA ILE A 273 0.74 10.69 -11.66
C ILE A 273 0.88 9.90 -12.95
N ARG A 274 1.27 10.60 -14.03
CA ARG A 274 1.33 10.10 -15.41
C ARG A 274 2.54 10.72 -16.13
N PRO A 275 2.98 10.18 -17.29
CA PRO A 275 4.05 10.80 -18.04
C PRO A 275 3.79 12.28 -18.34
N GLY A 276 4.79 13.11 -18.08
CA GLY A 276 4.70 14.57 -18.14
C GLY A 276 4.31 15.24 -16.81
N TYR A 277 4.22 14.49 -15.71
CA TYR A 277 4.08 15.06 -14.37
C TYR A 277 5.38 15.68 -13.87
N ASP A 278 5.31 16.88 -13.32
CA ASP A 278 6.44 17.58 -12.70
C ASP A 278 6.49 17.25 -11.21
N PHE A 279 7.48 16.46 -10.79
CA PHE A 279 7.71 16.15 -9.38
C PHE A 279 8.29 17.37 -8.66
N THR A 280 7.68 17.71 -7.52
CA THR A 280 8.04 18.91 -6.75
C THR A 280 8.78 18.59 -5.46
N VAL A 281 8.52 17.41 -4.90
CA VAL A 281 9.07 16.96 -3.62
C VAL A 281 9.99 15.77 -3.81
N VAL A 282 9.59 14.77 -4.58
CA VAL A 282 10.31 13.50 -4.71
C VAL A 282 11.41 13.61 -5.77
N ASP A 283 12.65 13.35 -5.35
CA ASP A 283 13.84 13.39 -6.21
C ASP A 283 14.26 11.99 -6.71
N ALA A 284 13.90 10.93 -5.97
CA ALA A 284 14.18 9.55 -6.35
C ALA A 284 13.10 8.58 -5.84
N LEU A 285 12.89 7.50 -6.58
CA LEU A 285 11.92 6.45 -6.26
C LEU A 285 12.61 5.09 -6.20
N VAL A 286 12.37 4.36 -5.11
CA VAL A 286 12.60 2.92 -5.03
C VAL A 286 11.24 2.22 -5.03
N THR A 287 10.96 1.42 -6.05
CA THR A 287 9.69 0.70 -6.18
C THR A 287 9.89 -0.70 -6.77
N ASN A 288 8.82 -1.49 -6.77
CA ASN A 288 8.80 -2.83 -7.35
C ASN A 288 8.57 -2.78 -8.87
N PHE A 289 8.79 -3.91 -9.54
CA PHE A 289 8.30 -4.09 -10.91
C PHE A 289 6.77 -4.23 -10.91
N HIS A 290 6.10 -3.41 -11.70
CA HIS A 290 4.65 -3.30 -11.72
C HIS A 290 4.04 -4.07 -12.89
N ILE A 291 2.88 -4.68 -12.67
CA ILE A 291 2.17 -5.48 -13.69
C ILE A 291 1.79 -4.62 -14.90
N PRO A 292 1.73 -5.20 -16.12
CA PRO A 292 1.35 -4.46 -17.31
C PRO A 292 -0.04 -3.84 -17.16
N ARG A 293 -0.23 -2.67 -17.77
CA ARG A 293 -1.48 -1.90 -17.75
C ARG A 293 -1.99 -1.53 -16.35
N SER A 294 -1.12 -1.46 -15.33
CA SER A 294 -1.49 -0.94 -14.00
C SER A 294 -1.32 0.58 -13.92
N SER A 295 -2.00 1.22 -12.97
CA SER A 295 -1.73 2.64 -12.65
C SER A 295 -0.30 2.84 -12.12
N LEU A 296 0.31 1.81 -11.53
CA LEU A 296 1.66 1.87 -11.00
C LEU A 296 2.76 1.84 -12.07
N ILE A 297 2.53 1.23 -13.23
CA ILE A 297 3.48 1.30 -14.37
C ILE A 297 3.33 2.62 -15.15
N VAL A 298 2.20 3.31 -14.98
CA VAL A 298 1.95 4.62 -15.60
C VAL A 298 2.65 5.75 -14.83
N LEU A 299 2.75 5.62 -13.50
CA LEU A 299 3.54 6.53 -12.67
C LEU A 299 5.03 6.45 -13.03
#